data_AF-A0A928UCL7-F1
#
_entry.id   AF-A0A928UCL7-F1
#
_cell.length_a   1.000
_cell.length_b   1.000
_cell.length_c   1.000
_cell.angle_alpha   90.00
_cell.angle_beta   90.00
_cell.angle_gamma   90.00
#
_symmetry.space_group_name_H-M   'P 1'
#
loop_
_entity.id
_entity.type
_entity.pdbx_description
1 polymer ?
#
loop_
_entity_poly.entity_id
_entity_poly.type
_entity_poly.pdbx_seq_one_letter_code
_entity_poly.pdbx_strand_id
1 'polypeptide(L)'
;MLSEIMKKAVNLGFGAMLVTKENANELIEEMVRKGEIQKDETLAQVKETLKKILPSRGEIETRTEELVEKILHKLDIPTRHELQEMQKKLEVILKELETK
;
A
#
# COMPACT_ATOMS: atom_id res chain seq x y z
N MET A 1 1.76 -17.51 18.64
CA MET A 1 2.36 -16.15 18.51
C MET A 1 1.72 -15.35 17.40
N LEU A 2 1.74 -15.81 16.14
CA LEU A 2 1.10 -15.07 15.03
C LEU A 2 -0.39 -14.82 15.26
N SER A 3 -1.11 -15.82 15.79
CA SER A 3 -2.51 -15.70 16.20
C SER A 3 -2.75 -14.59 17.23
N GLU A 4 -1.82 -14.37 18.15
CA GLU A 4 -1.94 -13.37 19.21
C GLU A 4 -1.73 -11.96 18.65
N ILE A 5 -0.78 -11.80 17.71
CA ILE A 5 -0.59 -10.55 16.97
C ILE A 5 -1.85 -10.22 16.17
N MET A 6 -2.45 -11.20 15.49
CA MET A 6 -3.69 -11.00 14.74
C MET A 6 -4.87 -10.65 15.66
N LYS A 7 -5.03 -11.35 16.78
CA LYS A 7 -6.06 -10.99 17.79
C LYS A 7 -5.86 -9.57 18.30
N LYS A 8 -4.61 -9.18 18.59
CA LYS A 8 -4.29 -7.83 19.08
C LYS A 8 -4.52 -6.77 18.03
N ALA A 9 -4.20 -7.06 16.77
CA ALA A 9 -4.50 -6.19 15.64
C ALA A 9 -6.02 -5.99 15.45
N VAL A 10 -6.82 -7.04 15.62
CA VAL A 10 -8.28 -6.95 15.61
C VAL A 10 -8.79 -6.11 16.78
N ASN A 11 -8.27 -6.33 18.00
CA ASN A 11 -8.63 -5.54 19.19
C ASN A 11 -8.27 -4.05 19.04
N LEU A 12 -7.22 -3.75 18.27
CA LEU A 12 -6.79 -2.38 17.93
C LEU A 12 -7.47 -1.83 16.67
N GLY A 13 -8.36 -2.61 16.04
CA GLY A 13 -9.16 -2.15 14.90
C GLY A 13 -8.40 -2.09 13.57
N PHE A 14 -7.19 -2.64 13.46
CA PHE A 14 -6.46 -2.64 12.19
C PHE A 14 -7.15 -3.50 11.11
N GLY A 15 -8.01 -4.44 11.49
CA GLY A 15 -8.60 -5.39 10.53
C GLY A 15 -7.53 -6.26 9.85
N ALA A 16 -7.92 -7.37 9.22
CA ALA A 16 -6.92 -8.28 8.65
C ALA A 16 -6.18 -7.71 7.41
N MET A 17 -6.79 -6.75 6.71
CA MET A 17 -6.26 -6.19 5.45
C MET A 17 -5.33 -4.99 5.63
N LEU A 18 -5.38 -4.28 6.76
CA LEU A 18 -4.55 -3.08 6.99
C LEU A 18 -3.34 -3.35 7.90
N VAL A 19 -3.10 -4.62 8.26
CA VAL A 19 -1.89 -4.99 9.02
C VAL A 19 -0.68 -4.90 8.09
N THR A 20 0.24 -4.00 8.42
CA THR A 20 1.51 -3.83 7.72
C THR A 20 2.67 -4.31 8.57
N LYS A 21 3.87 -4.42 7.96
CA LYS A 21 5.13 -4.71 8.67
C LYS A 21 5.36 -3.75 9.84
N GLU A 22 5.05 -2.46 9.64
CA GLU A 22 5.25 -1.40 10.63
C GLU A 22 4.34 -1.61 11.84
N ASN A 23 3.03 -1.70 11.60
CA ASN A 23 2.04 -1.90 12.68
C ASN A 23 2.30 -3.22 13.42
N ALA A 24 2.63 -4.30 12.70
CA ALA A 24 2.93 -5.59 13.32
C ALA A 24 4.17 -5.55 14.22
N ASN A 25 5.20 -4.77 13.85
CA ASN A 25 6.38 -4.56 14.70
C ASN A 25 6.01 -3.81 15.99
N GLU A 26 5.18 -2.77 15.89
CA GLU A 26 4.70 -2.03 17.06
C GLU A 26 3.90 -2.92 18.01
N LEU A 27 3.00 -3.76 17.48
CA LEU A 27 2.24 -4.73 18.26
C LEU A 27 3.16 -5.67 19.03
N ILE A 28 4.16 -6.24 18.35
CA ILE A 28 5.13 -7.14 18.99
C ILE A 28 5.89 -6.42 20.10
N GLU A 29 6.35 -5.20 19.86
CA GLU A 29 7.07 -4.43 20.87
C GLU A 29 6.21 -4.11 22.09
N GLU A 30 4.93 -3.81 21.89
CA GLU A 30 3.97 -3.58 22.97
C GLU A 30 3.75 -4.86 23.79
N MET A 31 3.60 -6.01 23.13
CA MET A 31 3.46 -7.32 23.78
C MET A 31 4.69 -7.64 24.63
N VAL A 32 5.89 -7.36 24.12
CA VAL A 32 7.13 -7.55 24.88
C VAL A 32 7.22 -6.59 26.07
N ARG A 33 6.86 -5.31 25.90
CA ARG A 33 6.82 -4.33 26.99
C ARG A 33 5.86 -4.72 28.11
N LYS A 34 4.71 -5.30 27.75
CA LYS A 34 3.70 -5.80 28.69
C LYS A 34 4.05 -7.15 29.33
N GLY A 35 5.17 -7.76 28.93
CA GLY A 35 5.57 -9.09 29.41
C GLY A 35 4.72 -10.24 28.84
N GLU A 36 3.90 -9.98 27.82
CA GLU A 36 3.09 -10.99 27.12
C GLU A 36 3.96 -11.93 26.27
N ILE A 37 5.13 -11.44 25.83
CA ILE A 37 6.11 -12.19 25.03
C ILE A 37 7.51 -11.95 25.59
N GLN A 38 8.33 -13.01 25.69
CA GLN A 38 9.74 -12.88 26.05
C GLN A 38 10.62 -12.53 24.84
N LYS A 39 11.68 -11.75 25.06
CA LYS A 39 12.69 -11.51 24.02
C LYS A 39 13.60 -12.72 23.93
N ASP A 40 13.31 -13.60 22.98
CA ASP A 40 14.09 -14.81 22.72
C ASP A 40 14.35 -15.01 21.21
N GLU A 41 15.01 -16.10 20.86
CA GLU A 41 15.29 -16.48 19.47
C GLU A 41 13.99 -16.72 18.67
N THR A 42 12.95 -17.23 19.35
CA THR A 42 11.64 -17.48 18.76
C THR A 42 10.98 -16.19 18.27
N LEU A 43 11.13 -15.09 19.01
CA LEU A 43 10.65 -13.76 18.62
C LEU A 43 11.29 -13.27 17.31
N ALA A 44 12.59 -13.48 17.16
CA ALA A 44 13.31 -13.08 15.95
C ALA A 44 12.81 -13.83 14.71
N GLN A 45 12.54 -15.14 14.85
CA GLN A 45 11.97 -15.96 13.78
C GLN A 45 10.56 -15.49 13.38
N VAL A 46 9.74 -15.09 14.34
CA VAL A 46 8.39 -14.53 14.07
C VAL A 46 8.48 -13.21 13.33
N LYS A 47 9.36 -12.30 13.75
CA LYS A 47 9.55 -11.00 13.06
C LYS A 47 9.98 -11.20 11.61
N GLU A 48 10.90 -12.12 11.36
CA GLU A 48 11.36 -12.41 10.00
C GLU A 48 10.24 -13.03 9.14
N THR A 49 9.42 -13.90 9.73
CA THR A 49 8.25 -14.49 9.04
C THR A 49 7.23 -13.41 8.66
N LEU A 50 6.91 -12.50 9.59
CA LEU A 50 5.99 -11.38 9.36
C LEU A 50 6.50 -10.44 8.29
N LYS A 51 7.80 -10.14 8.28
CA LYS A 51 8.45 -9.30 7.28
C LYS A 51 8.31 -9.85 5.85
N LYS A 52 8.21 -11.17 5.71
CA LYS A 52 8.01 -11.85 4.41
C LYS A 52 6.56 -11.89 3.96
N ILE A 53 5.61 -12.01 4.90
CA ILE A 53 4.20 -12.25 4.59
C ILE A 53 3.41 -10.94 4.49
N LEU A 54 3.67 -9.98 5.38
CA LEU A 54 2.93 -8.73 5.41
C LEU A 54 3.47 -7.76 4.35
N PRO A 55 2.61 -6.98 3.69
CA PRO A 55 3.07 -5.87 2.86
C PRO A 55 3.61 -4.74 3.72
N SER A 56 4.54 -3.96 3.16
CA SER A 56 4.88 -2.66 3.73
C SER A 56 3.75 -1.66 3.48
N ARG A 57 3.68 -0.60 4.29
CA ARG A 57 2.72 0.48 4.06
C ARG A 57 2.81 1.07 2.64
N GLY A 58 4.02 1.25 2.10
CA GLY A 58 4.22 1.76 0.74
C GLY A 58 3.68 0.82 -0.34
N GLU A 59 3.81 -0.51 -0.16
CA GLU A 59 3.23 -1.48 -1.09
C GLU A 59 1.69 -1.40 -1.12
N ILE A 60 1.04 -1.10 0.01
CA ILE A 60 -0.41 -0.89 0.07
C ILE A 60 -0.78 0.42 -0.64
N GLU A 61 -0.04 1.50 -0.41
CA GLU A 61 -0.27 2.80 -1.05
C GLU A 61 -0.18 2.66 -2.58
N THR A 62 0.88 2.04 -3.11
CA THR A 62 1.03 1.79 -4.56
C THR A 62 -0.11 0.93 -5.13
N ARG A 63 -0.49 -0.18 -4.47
CA ARG A 63 -1.61 -1.01 -4.94
C ARG A 63 -2.93 -0.25 -4.95
N THR A 64 -3.10 0.68 -4.01
CA THR A 64 -4.30 1.53 -3.93
C THR A 64 -4.32 2.52 -5.09
N GLU A 65 -3.19 3.15 -5.40
CA GLU A 65 -3.04 4.04 -6.56
C GLU A 65 -3.35 3.29 -7.86
N GLU A 66 -2.77 2.11 -8.07
CA GLU A 66 -3.03 1.26 -9.23
C GLU A 66 -4.50 0.88 -9.36
N LEU A 67 -5.16 0.57 -8.23
CA LEU A 67 -6.58 0.22 -8.22
C LEU A 67 -7.45 1.43 -8.60
N VAL A 68 -7.14 2.61 -8.06
CA VAL A 68 -7.85 3.85 -8.39
C VAL A 68 -7.65 4.20 -9.86
N GLU A 69 -6.42 4.17 -10.36
CA GLU A 69 -6.10 4.40 -11.77
C GLU A 69 -6.88 3.43 -12.67
N LYS A 70 -6.90 2.14 -12.33
CA LYS A 70 -7.68 1.13 -13.08
C LYS A 70 -9.18 1.40 -13.07
N ILE A 71 -9.73 1.91 -11.96
CA ILE A 71 -11.16 2.28 -11.88
C ILE A 71 -11.43 3.51 -12.75
N LEU A 72 -10.57 4.53 -12.70
CA LEU A 72 -10.70 5.73 -13.52
C LEU A 72 -10.66 5.39 -15.02
N HIS A 73 -9.71 4.54 -15.43
CA HIS A 73 -9.66 4.04 -16.81
C HIS A 73 -10.92 3.26 -17.21
N LYS A 74 -11.48 2.44 -16.32
CA LYS A 74 -12.75 1.72 -16.58
C LYS A 74 -13.96 2.63 -16.75
N LEU A 75 -13.89 3.86 -16.23
CA LEU A 75 -14.92 4.88 -16.37
C LEU A 75 -14.63 5.84 -17.54
N ASP A 76 -13.67 5.48 -18.41
CA ASP A 76 -13.20 6.30 -19.51
C ASP A 76 -12.71 7.70 -19.08
N ILE A 77 -12.18 7.81 -17.86
CA ILE A 77 -11.59 9.05 -17.35
C ILE A 77 -10.10 9.05 -17.70
N PRO A 78 -9.63 9.94 -18.60
CA PRO A 78 -8.23 10.01 -18.98
C PRO A 78 -7.40 10.65 -17.86
N THR A 79 -6.14 10.22 -17.78
CA THR A 79 -5.15 10.84 -16.91
C THR A 79 -4.80 12.26 -17.39
N ARG A 80 -4.25 13.08 -16.49
CA ARG A 80 -3.74 14.41 -16.85
C ARG A 80 -2.67 14.34 -17.94
N HIS A 81 -1.82 13.31 -17.89
CA HIS A 81 -0.75 13.12 -18.86
C HIS A 81 -1.33 12.86 -20.25
N GLU A 82 -2.27 11.93 -20.38
CA GLU A 82 -2.95 11.63 -21.65
C GLU A 82 -3.63 12.88 -22.22
N LEU A 83 -4.31 13.68 -21.39
CA LEU A 83 -4.92 14.94 -21.82
C LEU A 83 -3.88 15.93 -22.35
N GLN A 84 -2.73 16.07 -21.68
CA GLN A 84 -1.66 16.96 -22.14
C GLN A 84 -1.03 16.48 -23.45
N GLU A 85 -0.88 15.16 -23.64
CA GLU A 85 -0.43 14.62 -24.91
C GLU A 85 -1.42 14.88 -26.05
N MET A 86 -2.72 14.74 -25.77
CA MET A 86 -3.78 15.09 -26.72
C MET A 86 -3.75 16.58 -27.07
N GLN A 87 -3.58 17.47 -26.09
CA GLN A 87 -3.45 18.92 -26.32
C GLN A 87 -2.25 19.26 -27.22
N LYS A 88 -1.08 18.67 -26.95
CA LYS A 88 0.11 18.88 -27.79
C LYS A 88 -0.10 18.42 -29.24
N LYS A 89 -0.72 17.25 -29.43
CA LYS A 89 -1.05 16.74 -30.77
C LYS A 89 -2.03 17.68 -31.50
N LEU A 90 -3.03 18.19 -30.79
CA LEU A 90 -3.98 19.18 -31.34
C LEU A 90 -3.27 20.47 -31.75
N GLU A 91 -2.35 20.99 -30.93
CA GLU A 91 -1.57 22.20 -31.28
C GLU A 91 -0.73 22.02 -32.55
N VAL A 92 -0.11 20.85 -32.74
CA VAL A 92 0.66 20.55 -33.96
C VAL A 92 -0.26 20.52 -35.18
N ILE A 93 -1.38 19.81 -35.09
CA ILE A 93 -2.35 19.72 -36.19
C ILE A 93 -2.90 21.11 -36.53
N LEU A 94 -3.24 21.93 -35.54
CA LEU A 94 -3.74 23.29 -35.77
C LEU A 94 -2.69 24.16 -36.49
N LYS A 95 -1.42 24.08 -36.10
CA LYS A 95 -0.33 24.81 -36.78
C LYS A 95 -0.13 24.35 -38.24
N GLU A 96 -0.24 23.06 -38.52
CA GLU A 96 -0.14 22.53 -39.89
C GLU A 96 -1.31 22.98 -40.77
N LEU A 97 -2.50 23.14 -40.19
CA LEU A 97 -3.67 23.65 -40.90
C LEU A 97 -3.58 25.17 -41.15
N GLU A 98 -3.00 25.94 -40.23
CA GLU A 98 -2.79 27.40 -40.41
C GLU A 98 -1.70 27.75 -41.43
N THR A 99 -0.79 26.81 -41.73
CA THR A 99 0.31 27.02 -42.69
C THR A 99 -0.03 26.58 -44.12
N LYS A 100 -1.22 26.01 -44.35
CA LYS A 100 -1.78 25.66 -45.67
C LYS A 100 -2.78 26.69 -46.14
#